data_AF-A0A9W6GHH5-F1
#
_entry.id   AF-A0A9W6GHH5-F1
#
_cell.length_a   1.000
_cell.length_b   1.000
_cell.length_c   1.000
_cell.angle_alpha   90.00
_cell.angle_beta   90.00
_cell.angle_gamma   90.00
#
_symmetry.space_group_name_H-M   'P 1'
#
loop_
_entity.id
_entity.type
_entity.pdbx_description
1 polymer ?
#
loop_
_entity_poly.entity_id
_entity_poly.type
_entity_poly.pdbx_seq_one_letter_code
_entity_poly.pdbx_strand_id
1 'polypeptide(L)'
;MTIEKLSKLLPELSSKDLNIIFSKSLNELFVLRQLSEDEIFTPKNDCLYIVKSGKVISTVFIEERLEFNMEFKEGECLGHVDLFLDEAMDLILKGMPTATLLELPIMKLINNTDIQFLLNLYNIMIKNLLLNTLKLIKTHAAKLSLSNEQYLVDFLISSGGTFTYTSTSELAQLLNMDIRTMQRALKRLIENKTLEKSRKILKIIHMDSAREILETS
;
A
#
# COMPACT_ATOMS: atom_id res chain seq x y z
N MET A 1 -16.62 4.77 17.92
CA MET A 1 -16.65 4.54 16.45
C MET A 1 -15.42 3.73 16.11
N THR A 2 -15.54 2.55 15.50
CA THR A 2 -14.40 1.63 15.25
C THR A 2 -13.73 1.90 13.90
N ILE A 3 -12.45 1.53 13.74
CA ILE A 3 -11.70 1.66 12.47
C ILE A 3 -12.40 0.93 11.33
N GLU A 4 -13.04 -0.22 11.59
CA GLU A 4 -13.86 -0.94 10.60
C GLU A 4 -15.13 -0.19 10.16
N LYS A 5 -15.70 0.66 11.02
CA LYS A 5 -16.83 1.51 10.63
C LYS A 5 -16.34 2.69 9.78
N LEU A 6 -15.13 3.20 10.03
CA LEU A 6 -14.51 4.25 9.22
C LEU A 6 -14.11 3.75 7.83
N SER A 7 -13.56 2.55 7.70
CA SER A 7 -13.17 2.00 6.39
C SER A 7 -14.36 1.77 5.45
N LYS A 8 -15.53 1.41 6.00
CA LYS A 8 -16.79 1.26 5.25
C LYS A 8 -17.42 2.59 4.82
N LEU A 9 -16.99 3.70 5.41
CA LEU A 9 -17.47 5.04 5.08
C LEU A 9 -16.61 5.73 4.01
N LEU A 10 -15.46 5.14 3.65
CA LEU A 10 -14.59 5.69 2.63
C LEU A 10 -15.09 5.26 1.26
N PRO A 11 -15.40 6.21 0.37
CA PRO A 11 -15.80 5.89 -0.99
C PRO A 11 -14.63 5.20 -1.73
N GLU A 12 -14.89 4.05 -2.34
CA GLU A 12 -13.96 3.44 -3.29
C GLU A 12 -13.63 4.44 -4.41
N LEU A 13 -12.38 4.45 -4.88
CA LEU A 13 -12.03 5.14 -6.11
C LEU A 13 -12.71 4.41 -7.26
N SER A 14 -13.73 5.02 -7.84
CA SER A 14 -14.49 4.39 -8.91
C SER A 14 -13.75 4.60 -10.24
N SER A 15 -13.88 3.65 -11.17
CA SER A 15 -13.39 3.80 -12.55
C SER A 15 -13.97 5.03 -13.27
N LYS A 16 -15.08 5.59 -12.77
CA LYS A 16 -15.64 6.86 -13.25
C LYS A 16 -14.79 8.07 -12.84
N ASP A 17 -14.23 8.08 -11.63
CA ASP A 17 -13.37 9.16 -11.14
C ASP A 17 -12.07 9.24 -11.98
N LEU A 18 -11.58 8.09 -12.42
CA LEU A 18 -10.40 7.96 -13.28
C LEU A 18 -10.66 8.41 -14.73
N ASN A 19 -11.80 8.05 -15.31
CA ASN A 19 -12.16 8.47 -16.68
C ASN A 19 -12.28 9.99 -16.83
N ILE A 20 -12.54 10.72 -15.75
CA ILE A 20 -12.59 12.19 -15.77
C ILE A 20 -11.18 12.80 -15.79
N ILE A 21 -10.20 12.18 -15.11
CA ILE A 21 -8.78 12.57 -15.17
C ILE A 21 -8.12 12.17 -16.50
N PHE A 22 -8.65 11.17 -17.21
CA PHE A 22 -8.04 10.66 -18.46
C PHE A 22 -8.72 11.16 -19.73
N SER A 23 -9.48 12.26 -19.67
CA SER A 23 -10.04 12.90 -20.86
C SER A 23 -8.95 13.48 -21.80
N LYS A 24 -9.27 13.62 -23.10
CA LYS A 24 -8.31 13.92 -24.19
C LYS A 24 -7.39 15.12 -23.95
N SER A 25 -7.81 16.11 -23.17
CA SER A 25 -7.06 17.35 -22.90
C SER A 25 -5.92 17.18 -21.88
N LEU A 26 -5.83 16.03 -21.21
CA LEU A 26 -4.96 15.83 -20.04
C LEU A 26 -3.62 15.15 -20.37
N ASN A 27 -3.46 14.60 -21.58
CA ASN A 27 -2.19 14.02 -22.03
C ASN A 27 -1.04 15.05 -22.09
N GLU A 28 -1.33 16.36 -22.11
CA GLU A 28 -0.31 17.42 -22.14
C GLU A 28 0.27 17.74 -20.74
N LEU A 29 -0.47 17.40 -19.68
CA LEU A 29 -0.04 17.66 -18.31
C LEU A 29 0.89 16.57 -17.79
N PHE A 30 0.56 15.32 -18.11
CA PHE A 30 1.27 14.15 -17.59
C PHE A 30 2.45 13.72 -18.47
N VAL A 31 3.53 13.27 -17.82
CA VAL A 31 4.60 12.51 -18.45
C VAL A 31 4.37 11.03 -18.12
N LEU A 32 4.35 10.17 -19.12
CA LEU A 32 4.25 8.73 -18.90
C LEU A 32 5.60 8.19 -18.42
N ARG A 33 5.59 7.50 -17.28
CA ARG A 33 6.75 6.79 -16.75
C ARG A 33 6.42 5.31 -16.65
N GLN A 34 7.16 4.48 -17.40
CA GLN A 34 7.08 3.04 -17.27
C GLN A 34 8.09 2.59 -16.21
N LEU A 35 7.67 1.70 -15.31
CA LEU A 35 8.52 1.05 -14.32
C LEU A 35 8.58 -0.44 -14.62
N SER A 36 9.78 -0.96 -14.86
CA SER A 36 9.97 -2.40 -14.99
C SER A 36 9.94 -3.10 -13.62
N GLU A 37 9.74 -4.43 -13.61
CA GLU A 37 9.53 -5.24 -12.38
C GLU A 37 10.70 -5.19 -11.39
N ASP A 38 11.88 -4.75 -11.84
CA ASP A 38 13.09 -4.61 -11.01
C ASP A 38 13.70 -3.21 -11.05
N GLU A 39 13.03 -2.25 -11.68
CA GLU A 39 13.48 -0.87 -11.67
C GLU A 39 13.20 -0.23 -10.32
N ILE A 40 14.28 0.29 -9.72
CA ILE A 40 14.23 1.18 -8.56
C ILE A 40 14.12 2.60 -9.12
N PHE A 41 13.02 3.27 -8.81
CA PHE A 41 12.76 4.63 -9.25
C PHE A 41 12.60 5.56 -8.04
N THR A 42 13.44 6.60 -7.98
CA THR A 42 13.28 7.67 -7.00
C THR A 42 12.37 8.75 -7.61
N PRO A 43 11.16 8.98 -7.04
CA PRO A 43 10.27 10.03 -7.51
C PRO A 43 10.89 11.40 -7.28
N LYS A 44 10.53 12.37 -8.13
CA LYS A 44 10.92 13.77 -7.93
C LYS A 44 9.99 14.39 -6.88
N ASN A 45 10.58 15.16 -5.97
CA ASN A 45 9.85 15.84 -4.90
C ASN A 45 8.87 16.89 -5.45
N ASP A 46 9.07 17.38 -6.67
CA ASP A 46 8.23 18.38 -7.33
C ASP A 46 7.16 17.77 -8.25
N CYS A 47 6.82 16.49 -8.06
CA CYS A 47 5.90 15.75 -8.92
C CYS A 47 4.90 14.92 -8.12
N LEU A 48 3.67 14.90 -8.60
CA LEU A 48 2.63 13.97 -8.19
C LEU A 48 2.64 12.76 -9.13
N TYR A 49 2.48 11.55 -8.60
CA TYR A 49 2.44 10.32 -9.40
C TYR A 49 1.10 9.63 -9.27
N ILE A 50 0.51 9.18 -10.38
CA ILE A 50 -0.72 8.39 -10.38
C ILE A 50 -0.45 7.05 -11.05
N VAL A 51 -0.85 5.95 -10.43
CA VAL A 51 -0.73 4.62 -11.06
C VAL A 51 -1.77 4.52 -12.17
N LYS A 52 -1.33 4.49 -13.42
CA LYS A 52 -2.20 4.32 -14.59
C LYS A 52 -2.51 2.84 -14.87
N SER A 53 -1.54 1.96 -14.64
CA SER A 53 -1.73 0.52 -14.78
C SER A 53 -0.68 -0.25 -13.99
N GLY A 54 -1.00 -1.48 -13.62
CA GLY A 54 -0.14 -2.34 -12.80
C GLY A 54 -0.22 -2.00 -11.32
N LYS A 55 0.85 -2.32 -10.58
CA LYS A 55 0.99 -1.98 -9.16
C LYS A 55 2.37 -1.43 -8.88
N VAL A 56 2.44 -0.55 -7.89
CA VAL A 56 3.70 0.06 -7.45
C VAL A 56 3.83 -0.14 -5.94
N ILE A 57 5.00 -0.59 -5.51
CA ILE A 57 5.38 -0.58 -4.09
C ILE A 57 6.21 0.67 -3.85
N SER A 58 5.80 1.47 -2.87
CA SER A 58 6.59 2.56 -2.33
C SER A 58 7.26 2.11 -1.05
N THR A 59 8.56 2.29 -0.94
CA THR A 59 9.35 2.10 0.27
C THR A 59 9.75 3.47 0.80
N VAL A 60 9.36 3.78 2.03
CA VAL A 60 9.82 4.95 2.78
C VAL A 60 10.92 4.50 3.73
N PHE A 61 12.04 5.21 3.77
CA PHE A 61 13.08 5.00 4.77
C PHE A 61 12.89 5.98 5.92
N ILE A 62 12.62 5.46 7.11
CA ILE A 62 12.49 6.22 8.35
C ILE A 62 13.71 5.88 9.21
N GLU A 63 14.69 6.78 9.23
CA GLU A 63 16.01 6.56 9.85
C GLU A 63 16.75 5.32 9.26
N GLU A 64 17.96 5.01 9.73
CA GLU A 64 18.83 3.97 9.13
C GLU A 64 18.28 2.52 9.20
N ARG A 65 17.06 2.29 9.73
CA ARG A 65 16.61 0.95 10.11
C ARG A 65 15.16 0.60 9.81
N LEU A 66 14.30 1.58 9.51
CA LEU A 66 12.87 1.30 9.37
C LEU A 66 12.41 1.57 7.93
N GLU A 67 12.17 0.48 7.22
CA GLU A 67 11.54 0.52 5.89
C GLU A 67 10.03 0.37 6.05
N PHE A 68 9.27 1.28 5.46
CA PHE A 68 7.82 1.18 5.40
C PHE A 68 7.36 1.01 3.95
N ASN A 69 6.73 -0.14 3.67
CA ASN A 69 6.26 -0.49 2.34
C ASN A 69 4.75 -0.24 2.21
N MET A 70 4.35 0.46 1.14
CA MET A 70 2.95 0.64 0.75
C MET A 70 2.73 0.17 -0.68
N GLU A 71 1.69 -0.64 -0.89
CA GLU A 71 1.21 -1.00 -2.23
C GLU A 71 0.23 0.06 -2.74
N PHE A 72 0.48 0.55 -3.96
CA PHE A 72 -0.38 1.43 -4.73
C PHE A 72 -0.91 0.71 -5.97
N LYS A 73 -2.22 0.80 -6.18
CA LYS A 73 -2.98 0.20 -7.29
C LYS A 73 -3.40 1.25 -8.31
N GLU A 74 -3.88 0.79 -9.46
CA GLU A 74 -4.43 1.65 -10.50
C GLU A 74 -5.41 2.69 -9.93
N GLY A 75 -5.14 3.97 -10.25
CA GLY A 75 -5.87 5.13 -9.78
C GLY A 75 -5.41 5.73 -8.46
N GLU A 76 -4.57 5.03 -7.70
CA GLU A 76 -3.99 5.56 -6.46
C GLU A 76 -2.83 6.51 -6.78
N CYS A 77 -2.61 7.44 -5.85
CA CYS A 77 -1.75 8.60 -6.03
C CYS A 77 -0.61 8.61 -4.99
N LEU A 78 0.59 8.98 -5.43
CA LEU A 78 1.83 9.04 -4.64
C LEU A 78 2.44 10.45 -4.72
N GLY A 79 3.28 10.82 -3.74
CA GLY A 79 3.89 12.16 -3.64
C GLY A 79 2.94 13.26 -3.14
N HIS A 80 1.67 12.93 -2.87
CA HIS A 80 0.70 13.90 -2.33
C HIS A 80 1.01 14.31 -0.88
N VAL A 81 1.69 13.45 -0.11
CA VAL A 81 2.06 13.76 1.29
C VAL A 81 3.08 14.89 1.31
N ASP A 82 4.16 14.77 0.53
CA ASP A 82 5.22 15.78 0.38
C ASP A 82 4.64 17.12 -0.05
N LEU A 83 3.66 17.07 -0.95
CA LEU A 83 2.87 18.21 -1.42
C LEU A 83 2.05 18.91 -0.32
N PHE A 84 1.43 18.15 0.58
CA PHE A 84 0.60 18.72 1.65
C PHE A 84 1.41 19.16 2.88
N LEU A 85 2.54 18.51 3.13
CA LEU A 85 3.38 18.76 4.30
C LEU A 85 4.55 19.71 4.03
N ASP A 86 4.84 20.02 2.76
CA ASP A 86 6.02 20.80 2.33
C ASP A 86 7.35 20.19 2.84
N GLU A 87 7.37 18.87 2.97
CA GLU A 87 8.52 18.08 3.42
C GLU A 87 8.79 16.95 2.42
N ALA A 88 10.01 16.90 1.89
CA ALA A 88 10.40 15.83 1.00
C ALA A 88 10.58 14.51 1.77
N MET A 89 9.93 13.44 1.30
CA MET A 89 10.13 12.11 1.84
C MET A 89 11.13 11.33 0.98
N ASP A 90 12.07 10.64 1.63
CA ASP A 90 12.98 9.71 0.95
C ASP A 90 12.20 8.44 0.54
N LEU A 91 11.61 8.53 -0.65
CA LEU A 91 10.76 7.53 -1.26
C LEU A 91 11.51 6.76 -2.34
N ILE A 92 11.31 5.44 -2.38
CA ILE A 92 11.72 4.58 -3.49
C ILE A 92 10.48 3.87 -4.02
N LEU A 93 10.29 3.89 -5.33
CA LEU A 93 9.21 3.19 -6.02
C LEU A 93 9.75 1.98 -6.79
N LYS A 94 9.04 0.85 -6.70
CA LYS A 94 9.30 -0.38 -7.46
C LYS A 94 8.01 -0.86 -8.13
N GLY A 95 8.04 -1.17 -9.42
CA GLY A 95 6.90 -1.74 -10.13
C GLY A 95 6.73 -3.24 -9.84
N MET A 96 5.50 -3.73 -9.72
CA MET A 96 5.21 -5.17 -9.57
C MET A 96 3.93 -5.62 -10.31
N PRO A 97 4.00 -6.42 -11.41
CA PRO A 97 5.01 -6.43 -12.48
C PRO A 97 5.04 -5.06 -13.21
N THR A 98 5.44 -4.98 -14.49
CA THR A 98 5.58 -3.71 -15.22
C THR A 98 4.40 -2.76 -14.98
N ALA A 99 4.68 -1.60 -14.39
CA ALA A 99 3.68 -0.60 -14.03
C ALA A 99 3.85 0.66 -14.88
N THR A 100 2.75 1.37 -15.10
CA THR A 100 2.77 2.69 -15.75
C THR A 100 2.31 3.73 -14.76
N LEU A 101 3.14 4.73 -14.55
CA LEU A 101 2.85 5.93 -13.79
C LEU A 101 2.57 7.11 -14.72
N LEU A 102 1.73 8.00 -14.24
CA LEU A 102 1.56 9.35 -14.77
C LEU A 102 2.24 10.31 -13.81
N GLU A 103 3.30 10.95 -14.27
CA GLU A 103 4.03 11.99 -13.56
C GLU A 103 3.42 13.35 -13.89
N LEU A 104 2.95 14.06 -12.87
CA LEU A 104 2.37 15.40 -12.96
C LEU A 104 3.26 16.39 -12.20
N PRO A 105 4.05 17.22 -12.90
CA PRO A 105 4.81 18.28 -12.26
C PRO A 105 3.90 19.25 -11.50
N ILE A 106 4.24 19.56 -10.26
CA ILE A 106 3.45 20.45 -9.39
C ILE A 106 3.27 21.82 -10.04
N MET A 107 4.29 22.34 -10.74
CA MET A 107 4.17 23.61 -11.46
C MET A 107 3.09 23.60 -12.55
N LYS A 108 2.84 22.45 -13.20
CA LYS A 108 1.74 22.33 -14.15
C LYS A 108 0.39 22.28 -13.45
N LEU A 109 0.33 21.72 -12.24
CA LEU A 109 -0.87 21.68 -11.41
C LEU A 109 -1.25 23.09 -10.92
N ILE A 110 -0.28 23.85 -10.37
CA ILE A 110 -0.49 25.21 -9.86
C ILE A 110 -0.97 26.16 -10.96
N ASN A 111 -0.43 26.01 -12.17
CA ASN A 111 -0.80 26.86 -13.31
C ASN A 111 -2.04 26.37 -14.07
N ASN A 112 -2.68 25.29 -13.62
CA ASN A 112 -3.86 24.75 -14.28
C ASN A 112 -5.10 25.56 -13.91
N THR A 113 -5.88 25.98 -14.92
CA THR A 113 -7.10 26.79 -14.72
C THR A 113 -8.39 25.96 -14.73
N ASP A 114 -8.32 24.66 -14.99
CA ASP A 114 -9.46 23.75 -14.97
C ASP A 114 -9.80 23.36 -13.52
N ILE A 115 -10.68 24.15 -12.93
CA ILE A 115 -11.16 23.97 -11.55
C ILE A 115 -11.76 22.59 -11.34
N GLN A 116 -12.48 22.04 -12.33
CA GLN A 116 -13.12 20.74 -12.19
C GLN A 116 -12.09 19.62 -12.13
N PHE A 117 -11.05 19.69 -12.96
CA PHE A 117 -9.90 18.79 -12.90
C PHE A 117 -9.21 18.87 -11.53
N LEU A 118 -8.90 20.08 -11.06
CA LEU A 118 -8.26 20.29 -9.77
C LEU A 118 -9.07 19.68 -8.62
N LEU A 119 -10.38 19.96 -8.56
CA LEU A 119 -11.26 19.40 -7.53
C LEU A 119 -11.28 17.87 -7.54
N ASN A 120 -11.31 17.25 -8.73
CA ASN A 120 -11.28 15.79 -8.84
C ASN A 120 -9.95 15.21 -8.37
N LEU A 121 -8.83 15.84 -8.74
CA LEU A 121 -7.51 15.40 -8.29
C LEU A 121 -7.35 15.54 -6.77
N TYR A 122 -7.77 16.68 -6.19
CA TYR A 122 -7.76 16.88 -4.73
C TYR A 122 -8.61 15.83 -4.02
N ASN A 123 -9.80 15.51 -4.53
CA ASN A 123 -10.64 14.47 -3.96
C ASN A 123 -9.94 13.10 -3.93
N ILE A 124 -9.19 12.76 -4.98
CA ILE A 124 -8.44 11.51 -5.05
C ILE A 124 -7.26 11.52 -4.08
N MET A 125 -6.51 12.61 -4.00
CA MET A 125 -5.42 12.77 -3.05
C MET A 125 -5.91 12.65 -1.60
N ILE A 126 -7.01 13.32 -1.25
CA ILE A 126 -7.59 13.26 0.09
C ILE A 126 -8.08 11.85 0.42
N LYS A 127 -8.79 11.18 -0.51
CA LYS A 127 -9.23 9.79 -0.31
C LYS A 127 -8.04 8.85 -0.08
N ASN A 128 -6.99 8.96 -0.89
CA ASN A 128 -5.78 8.16 -0.74
C ASN A 128 -5.07 8.41 0.58
N LEU A 129 -4.93 9.68 0.98
CA LEU A 129 -4.33 10.06 2.25
C LEU A 129 -5.10 9.45 3.42
N LEU A 130 -6.43 9.56 3.43
CA LEU A 130 -7.28 8.99 4.47
C LEU A 130 -7.19 7.46 4.50
N LEU A 131 -7.29 6.80 3.35
CA LEU A 131 -7.19 5.35 3.23
C LEU A 131 -5.83 4.83 3.71
N ASN A 132 -4.74 5.46 3.29
CA ASN A 132 -3.38 5.05 3.65
C ASN A 132 -3.10 5.32 5.14
N THR A 133 -3.58 6.45 5.67
CA THR A 133 -3.49 6.76 7.11
C THR A 133 -4.25 5.74 7.94
N LEU A 134 -5.48 5.37 7.54
CA LEU A 134 -6.27 4.37 8.25
C LEU A 134 -5.66 2.97 8.15
N LYS A 135 -5.10 2.59 7.00
CA LYS A 135 -4.31 1.36 6.86
C LYS A 135 -3.13 1.38 7.82
N LEU A 136 -2.37 2.48 7.89
CA LEU A 136 -1.22 2.63 8.77
C LEU A 136 -1.61 2.56 10.25
N ILE A 137 -2.67 3.28 10.65
CA ILE A 137 -3.21 3.21 12.02
C ILE A 137 -3.67 1.79 12.34
N LYS A 138 -4.38 1.10 11.44
CA LYS A 138 -4.82 -0.29 11.63
C LYS A 138 -3.62 -1.21 11.84
N THR A 139 -2.61 -1.10 10.99
CA THR A 139 -1.36 -1.88 11.06
C THR A 139 -0.65 -1.66 12.39
N HIS A 140 -0.49 -0.41 12.83
CA HIS A 140 0.15 -0.10 14.12
C HIS A 140 -0.68 -0.54 15.32
N ALA A 141 -2.00 -0.30 15.29
CA ALA A 141 -2.90 -0.73 16.35
C ALA A 141 -2.85 -2.25 16.51
N ALA A 142 -2.93 -2.99 15.40
CA ALA A 142 -2.83 -4.44 15.39
C ALA A 142 -1.47 -4.92 15.93
N LYS A 143 -0.36 -4.28 15.55
CA LYS A 143 0.98 -4.60 16.07
C LYS A 143 1.09 -4.39 17.59
N LEU A 144 0.39 -3.41 18.14
CA LEU A 144 0.40 -3.11 19.58
C LEU A 144 -0.55 -4.01 20.38
N SER A 145 -1.66 -4.45 19.78
CA SER A 145 -2.70 -5.21 20.49
C SER A 145 -2.61 -6.72 20.30
N LEU A 146 -1.97 -7.20 19.23
CA LEU A 146 -1.92 -8.62 18.88
C LEU A 146 -0.54 -9.21 19.16
N SER A 147 -0.52 -10.49 19.55
CA SER A 147 0.70 -11.30 19.49
C SER A 147 1.21 -11.41 18.05
N ASN A 148 2.48 -11.79 17.89
CA ASN A 148 3.09 -11.93 16.56
C ASN A 148 2.35 -12.96 15.67
N GLU A 149 1.89 -14.06 16.27
CA GLU A 149 1.09 -15.08 15.61
C GLU A 149 -0.27 -14.53 15.16
N GLN A 150 -0.97 -13.82 16.06
CA GLN A 150 -2.25 -13.18 15.75
C GLN A 150 -2.11 -12.13 14.64
N TYR A 151 -1.05 -11.32 14.68
CA TYR A 151 -0.80 -10.31 13.66
C TYR A 151 -0.55 -10.91 12.28
N LEU A 152 0.23 -11.99 12.19
CA LEU A 152 0.45 -12.72 10.93
C LEU A 152 -0.85 -13.35 10.42
N VAL A 153 -1.70 -13.88 11.30
CA VAL A 153 -3.00 -14.44 10.93
C VAL A 153 -3.97 -13.36 10.45
N ASP A 154 -4.08 -12.23 11.16
CA ASP A 154 -4.92 -11.09 10.75
C ASP A 154 -4.52 -10.56 9.37
N PHE A 155 -3.20 -10.45 9.11
CA PHE A 155 -2.66 -10.08 7.81
C PHE A 155 -3.08 -11.08 6.70
N LEU A 156 -2.96 -12.38 6.95
CA LEU A 156 -3.33 -13.41 5.98
C LEU A 156 -4.83 -13.42 5.71
N ILE A 157 -5.67 -13.28 6.74
CA ILE A 157 -7.13 -13.16 6.58
C ILE A 157 -7.47 -11.93 5.73
N SER A 158 -6.84 -10.78 6.04
CA SER A 158 -7.02 -9.54 5.27
C SER A 158 -6.56 -9.68 3.80
N SER A 159 -5.64 -10.60 3.52
CA SER A 159 -5.16 -10.93 2.17
C SER A 159 -6.01 -12.01 1.45
N GLY A 160 -7.15 -12.42 2.02
CA GLY A 160 -8.02 -13.47 1.45
C GLY A 160 -7.60 -14.89 1.82
N GLY A 161 -6.80 -15.05 2.87
CA GLY A 161 -6.35 -16.33 3.42
C GLY A 161 -5.19 -16.99 2.68
N THR A 162 -4.69 -16.39 1.60
CA THR A 162 -3.51 -16.85 0.86
C THR A 162 -2.63 -15.66 0.50
N PHE A 163 -1.32 -15.80 0.69
CA PHE A 163 -0.36 -14.75 0.37
C PHE A 163 0.86 -15.33 -0.33
N THR A 164 1.32 -14.64 -1.38
CA THR A 164 2.52 -15.00 -2.12
C THR A 164 3.66 -14.10 -1.69
N TYR A 165 4.81 -14.68 -1.40
CA TYR A 165 6.00 -13.99 -0.90
C TYR A 165 7.26 -14.66 -1.48
N THR A 166 8.34 -13.90 -1.66
CA THR A 166 9.60 -14.41 -2.22
C THR A 166 10.48 -15.06 -1.16
N SER A 167 10.51 -14.49 0.06
CA SER A 167 11.35 -14.98 1.16
C SER A 167 10.74 -14.65 2.53
N THR A 168 11.11 -15.41 3.56
CA THR A 168 10.68 -15.09 4.93
C THR A 168 11.24 -13.75 5.41
N SER A 169 12.35 -13.26 4.84
CA SER A 169 12.88 -11.93 5.11
C SER A 169 11.95 -10.84 4.59
N GLU A 170 11.48 -10.96 3.35
CA GLU A 170 10.52 -10.02 2.76
C GLU A 170 9.21 -9.99 3.57
N LEU A 171 8.69 -11.16 3.96
CA LEU A 171 7.49 -11.22 4.77
C LEU A 171 7.70 -10.55 6.14
N ALA A 172 8.89 -10.72 6.74
CA ALA A 172 9.26 -10.06 7.98
C ALA A 172 9.36 -8.54 7.83
N GLN A 173 9.95 -8.04 6.74
CA GLN A 173 10.00 -6.61 6.41
C GLN A 173 8.59 -6.04 6.19
N LEU A 174 7.76 -6.72 5.41
CA LEU A 174 6.38 -6.29 5.13
C LEU A 174 5.54 -6.13 6.40
N LEU A 175 5.74 -7.03 7.36
CA LEU A 175 5.04 -7.00 8.65
C LEU A 175 5.81 -6.24 9.74
N ASN A 176 6.96 -5.65 9.39
CA ASN A 176 7.84 -4.94 10.32
C ASN A 176 8.13 -5.78 11.60
N MET A 177 8.52 -7.03 11.38
CA MET A 177 8.85 -8.03 12.41
C MET A 177 10.32 -8.44 12.27
N ASP A 178 10.97 -8.74 13.40
CA ASP A 178 12.28 -9.39 13.36
C ASP A 178 12.18 -10.75 12.65
N ILE A 179 13.19 -11.10 11.84
CA ILE A 179 13.16 -12.32 11.04
C ILE A 179 13.07 -13.59 11.90
N ARG A 180 13.67 -13.61 13.09
CA ARG A 180 13.57 -14.76 14.01
C ARG A 180 12.18 -14.83 14.63
N THR A 181 11.58 -13.68 14.93
CA THR A 181 10.19 -13.59 15.38
C THR A 181 9.23 -14.11 14.32
N MET A 182 9.38 -13.66 13.07
CA MET A 182 8.60 -14.15 11.92
C MET A 182 8.75 -15.67 11.74
N GLN A 183 9.98 -16.19 11.79
CA GLN A 183 10.24 -17.63 11.68
C GLN A 183 9.58 -18.43 12.82
N ARG A 184 9.61 -17.92 14.06
CA ARG A 184 8.97 -18.57 15.22
C ARG A 184 7.44 -18.59 15.08
N ALA A 185 6.84 -17.47 14.68
CA ALA A 185 5.41 -17.37 14.44
C ALA A 185 4.96 -18.35 13.35
N LEU A 186 5.66 -18.35 12.20
CA LEU A 186 5.41 -19.30 11.11
C LEU A 186 5.54 -20.75 11.57
N LYS A 187 6.59 -21.09 12.32
CA LYS A 187 6.81 -22.46 12.80
C LYS A 187 5.64 -22.93 13.67
N ARG A 188 5.22 -22.12 14.65
CA ARG A 188 4.08 -22.45 15.54
C ARG A 188 2.77 -22.62 14.77
N LEU A 189 2.48 -21.70 13.85
CA LEU A 189 1.26 -21.72 13.03
C LEU A 189 1.23 -22.85 11.99
N ILE A 190 2.38 -23.41 11.64
CA ILE A 190 2.47 -24.60 10.78
C ILE A 190 2.34 -25.87 11.63
N GLU A 191 3.01 -25.92 12.79
CA GLU A 191 2.96 -27.06 13.72
C GLU A 191 1.54 -27.29 14.27
N ASN A 192 0.77 -26.23 14.52
CA ASN A 192 -0.63 -26.31 14.95
C ASN A 192 -1.62 -26.49 13.78
N LYS A 193 -1.12 -26.65 12.54
CA LYS A 193 -1.91 -26.82 11.31
C LYS A 193 -2.86 -25.67 10.96
N THR A 194 -2.64 -24.46 11.47
CA THR A 194 -3.39 -23.27 11.02
C THR A 194 -2.96 -22.85 9.61
N LEU A 195 -1.65 -22.90 9.34
CA LEU A 195 -1.03 -22.47 8.09
C LEU A 195 -0.32 -23.60 7.35
N GLU A 196 -0.35 -23.54 6.03
CA GLU A 196 0.50 -24.32 5.13
C GLU A 196 1.47 -23.39 4.41
N LYS A 197 2.73 -23.81 4.32
CA LYS A 197 3.77 -23.14 3.53
C LYS A 197 4.19 -24.03 2.37
N SER A 198 3.99 -23.54 1.14
CA SER A 198 4.43 -24.22 -0.09
C SER A 198 5.25 -23.28 -0.97
N ARG A 199 6.56 -23.53 -1.08
CA ARG A 199 7.54 -22.68 -1.77
C ARG A 199 7.42 -21.20 -1.35
N LYS A 200 6.69 -20.43 -2.14
CA LYS A 200 6.49 -18.98 -2.06
C LYS A 200 5.05 -18.60 -1.67
N ILE A 201 4.24 -19.56 -1.22
CA ILE A 201 2.85 -19.36 -0.86
C ILE A 201 2.66 -19.72 0.60
N LEU A 202 1.97 -18.86 1.33
CA LEU A 202 1.48 -19.08 2.68
C LEU A 202 -0.05 -19.10 2.64
N LYS A 203 -0.68 -20.14 3.17
CA LYS A 203 -2.13 -20.33 3.08
C LYS A 203 -2.72 -20.74 4.42
N ILE A 204 -3.86 -20.16 4.77
CA ILE A 204 -4.70 -20.62 5.88
C ILE A 204 -5.40 -21.91 5.45
N ILE A 205 -5.17 -23.00 6.18
CA ILE A 205 -5.80 -24.30 5.91
C ILE A 205 -7.20 -24.33 6.54
N HIS A 206 -7.33 -23.81 7.76
CA HIS A 206 -8.56 -23.80 8.54
C HIS A 206 -8.90 -22.37 8.96
N MET A 207 -9.88 -21.76 8.30
CA MET A 207 -10.29 -20.38 8.59
C MET A 207 -10.86 -20.23 10.00
N ASP A 208 -11.54 -21.26 10.51
CA ASP A 208 -12.12 -21.23 11.85
C ASP A 208 -11.02 -21.22 12.93
N SER A 209 -10.02 -22.09 12.82
CA SER A 209 -8.85 -22.09 13.72
C SER A 209 -8.05 -20.78 13.64
N ALA A 210 -7.97 -20.16 12.46
CA ALA A 210 -7.35 -18.86 12.31
C ALA A 210 -8.12 -17.74 13.05
N ARG A 211 -9.46 -17.80 13.05
CA ARG A 211 -10.30 -16.86 13.81
C ARG A 211 -10.20 -17.09 15.31
N GLU A 212 -10.19 -18.34 15.76
CA GLU A 212 -10.01 -18.68 17.18
C GLU A 212 -8.71 -18.08 17.75
N ILE A 213 -7.62 -18.08 16.98
CA ILE A 213 -6.35 -17.44 17.38
C ILE A 213 -6.52 -15.93 17.61
N LEU A 214 -7.35 -15.25 16.83
CA LEU A 214 -7.60 -13.81 17.02
C LEU A 214 -8.46 -13.53 18.27
N GLU A 215 -9.32 -14.47 18.66
CA GLU A 215 -10.26 -14.33 19.78
C GLU A 215 -9.64 -14.61 21.15
N THR A 216 -8.44 -15.20 21.23
CA THR A 216 -7.75 -15.49 22.51
C THR A 216 -7.07 -14.28 23.18
N SER A 217 -7.47 -13.05 22.85
CA SER A 217 -6.88 -11.79 23.35
C SER A 217 -7.68 -11.15 24.47
#